data_AF-A0AAU4ASR1-F1
#
_entry.id   AF-A0AAU4ASR1-F1
#
_cell.length_a   1.000
_cell.length_b   1.000
_cell.length_c   1.000
_cell.angle_alpha   90.00
_cell.angle_beta   90.00
_cell.angle_gamma   90.00
#
_symmetry.space_group_name_H-M   'P 1'
#
loop_
_entity.id
_entity.type
_entity.pdbx_description
1 polymer ?
#
loop_
_entity_poly.entity_id
_entity_poly.type
_entity_poly.pdbx_seq_one_letter_code
_entity_poly.pdbx_strand_id
1 'polypeptide(L)'
;MRAARTAVAQATTPVRNFPRGNDHGQAHRDHSRRPRGRRSADRRLRRRGRRRRPRQRDKPAASSTAGKTPAAAPIVTPAQPAAVLDNYEKVNTAADKTQDKALLGTIEGGALYQEDSEVYKQYPKLSAKDRKSCFEPFTYSRRQFFIPATGSWFTASGCTGDTLQLLVFQQQTGGHWKMVVANNHKGTLPALAAGQGGAPVVVAPDATVGATKLSALGAAISDLRASGGTKAGAALADPPARRAAVTAYRTRQDHWGRYKTCLRPPRASPCSSAGDTFPIGASS
;
A
#
# COMPACT_ATOMS: atom_id res chain seq x y z
N MET A 1 -35.21 -36.04 -3.24
CA MET A 1 -33.79 -35.79 -2.99
C MET A 1 -33.23 -34.87 -4.08
N ARG A 2 -33.12 -33.56 -3.83
CA ARG A 2 -32.51 -32.60 -4.76
C ARG A 2 -31.30 -31.95 -4.07
N ALA A 3 -30.14 -32.09 -4.69
CA ALA A 3 -28.88 -31.56 -4.21
C ALA A 3 -28.85 -30.02 -4.27
N ALA A 4 -28.66 -29.39 -3.11
CA ALA A 4 -28.37 -27.96 -3.01
C ALA A 4 -26.91 -27.73 -3.41
N ARG A 5 -26.69 -26.93 -4.45
CA ARG A 5 -25.35 -26.46 -4.87
C ARG A 5 -24.95 -25.28 -3.99
N THR A 6 -23.98 -25.50 -3.11
CA THR A 6 -23.35 -24.47 -2.29
C THR A 6 -22.43 -23.60 -3.15
N ALA A 7 -22.79 -22.34 -3.35
CA ALA A 7 -21.95 -21.35 -4.04
C ALA A 7 -21.00 -20.68 -3.04
N VAL A 8 -19.69 -20.82 -3.28
CA VAL A 8 -18.62 -20.16 -2.52
C VAL A 8 -18.45 -18.74 -3.06
N ALA A 9 -18.69 -17.73 -2.22
CA ALA A 9 -18.45 -16.33 -2.53
C ALA A 9 -16.94 -16.04 -2.53
N GLN A 10 -16.39 -15.59 -3.66
CA GLN A 10 -14.99 -15.20 -3.79
C GLN A 10 -14.79 -13.77 -3.29
N ALA A 11 -13.97 -13.60 -2.26
CA ALA A 11 -13.44 -12.31 -1.85
C ALA A 11 -12.44 -11.82 -2.91
N THR A 12 -12.69 -10.64 -3.48
CA THR A 12 -11.71 -9.93 -4.32
C THR A 12 -10.77 -9.14 -3.43
N THR A 13 -9.68 -9.78 -3.00
CA THR A 13 -8.49 -9.17 -2.41
C THR A 13 -7.47 -8.79 -3.51
N PRO A 14 -6.59 -7.80 -3.28
CA PRO A 14 -5.43 -7.59 -4.12
C PRO A 14 -4.42 -8.72 -3.89
N VAL A 15 -4.66 -9.81 -4.60
CA VAL A 15 -3.79 -10.96 -4.86
C VAL A 15 -2.30 -10.57 -4.92
N ARG A 16 -1.47 -11.13 -4.00
CA ARG A 16 -0.07 -11.46 -4.30
C ARG A 16 -0.09 -12.25 -5.61
N ASN A 17 0.54 -11.73 -6.67
CA ASN A 17 0.49 -12.24 -8.05
C ASN A 17 0.36 -13.77 -8.13
N PHE A 18 -0.85 -14.26 -8.45
CA PHE A 18 -0.99 -15.51 -9.20
C PHE A 18 -0.25 -15.31 -10.54
N PRO A 19 0.59 -16.25 -11.00
CA PRO A 19 1.26 -16.12 -12.28
C PRO A 19 0.21 -16.12 -13.41
N ARG A 20 0.01 -14.96 -14.04
CA ARG A 20 -0.72 -14.87 -15.31
C ARG A 20 0.17 -15.47 -16.40
N GLY A 21 -0.41 -16.38 -17.19
CA GLY A 21 0.24 -16.98 -18.35
C GLY A 21 0.71 -15.93 -19.36
N ASN A 22 1.81 -16.25 -20.03
CA ASN A 22 2.40 -15.48 -21.12
C ASN A 22 1.40 -15.30 -22.27
N ASP A 23 0.98 -14.06 -22.51
CA ASP A 23 0.46 -13.64 -23.81
C ASP A 23 1.61 -13.06 -24.63
N HIS A 24 1.98 -13.78 -25.68
CA HIS A 24 2.93 -13.32 -26.70
C HIS A 24 2.27 -12.26 -27.58
N GLY A 25 2.45 -10.99 -27.22
CA GLY A 25 2.15 -9.84 -28.09
C GLY A 25 3.35 -9.50 -28.97
N GLN A 26 3.22 -9.72 -30.27
CA GLN A 26 4.16 -9.31 -31.32
C GLN A 26 4.41 -7.80 -31.28
N ALA A 27 5.68 -7.39 -31.27
CA ALA A 27 6.11 -6.01 -31.45
C ALA A 27 6.43 -5.75 -32.93
N HIS A 28 5.62 -4.91 -33.57
CA HIS A 28 5.97 -4.29 -34.85
C HIS A 28 7.07 -3.24 -34.65
N ARG A 29 8.15 -3.37 -35.42
CA ARG A 29 9.16 -2.34 -35.67
C ARG A 29 8.65 -1.39 -36.76
N ASP A 30 8.86 -0.09 -36.58
CA ASP A 30 9.34 0.86 -37.60
C ASP A 30 9.46 2.26 -36.99
N HIS A 31 10.66 2.83 -36.89
CA HIS A 31 11.40 3.64 -37.87
C HIS A 31 11.14 5.15 -37.72
N SER A 32 12.27 5.87 -37.75
CA SER A 32 12.44 7.24 -38.29
C SER A 32 12.65 8.42 -37.32
N ARG A 33 13.85 8.99 -37.50
CA ARG A 33 14.21 10.42 -37.64
C ARG A 33 14.66 11.21 -36.41
N ARG A 34 15.99 11.38 -36.36
CA ARG A 34 16.69 12.57 -35.84
C ARG A 34 16.30 13.83 -36.65
N PRO A 35 16.49 15.01 -36.05
CA PRO A 35 17.43 15.94 -36.67
C PRO A 35 18.40 16.63 -35.70
N ARG A 36 19.51 17.08 -36.30
CA ARG A 36 20.63 17.86 -35.76
C ARG A 36 20.33 19.37 -35.80
N GLY A 37 21.05 20.13 -34.97
CA GLY A 37 21.34 21.57 -35.14
C GLY A 37 21.09 22.37 -33.86
N ARG A 38 21.80 23.43 -33.46
CA ARG A 38 22.94 24.26 -33.94
C ARG A 38 23.45 24.98 -32.66
N ARG A 39 24.75 25.01 -32.37
CA ARG A 39 25.73 26.14 -32.51
C ARG A 39 25.41 27.47 -31.80
N SER A 40 26.47 27.99 -31.16
CA SER A 40 26.82 29.41 -30.88
C SER A 40 26.14 30.06 -29.66
N ALA A 41 26.73 30.95 -28.86
CA ALA A 41 28.04 31.64 -28.81
C ALA A 41 28.22 32.08 -27.33
N ASP A 42 29.39 31.95 -26.73
CA ASP A 42 30.40 33.01 -26.58
C ASP A 42 29.88 34.37 -26.09
N ARG A 43 30.14 34.69 -24.81
CA ARG A 43 30.20 36.08 -24.32
C ARG A 43 31.07 36.18 -23.06
N ARG A 44 32.38 36.27 -23.26
CA ARG A 44 33.27 37.03 -22.37
C ARG A 44 32.97 38.52 -22.55
N LEU A 45 33.06 39.32 -21.50
CA LEU A 45 33.72 40.64 -21.47
C LEU A 45 33.61 41.33 -20.09
N ARG A 46 34.80 41.63 -19.54
CA ARG A 46 35.25 42.87 -18.87
C ARG A 46 34.76 43.24 -17.46
N ARG A 47 35.68 43.02 -16.52
CA ARG A 47 36.37 44.01 -15.66
C ARG A 47 35.73 45.41 -15.58
N ARG A 48 35.50 45.88 -14.35
CA ARG A 48 35.89 47.24 -13.90
C ARG A 48 36.03 47.27 -12.37
N GLY A 49 37.21 47.66 -11.91
CA GLY A 49 37.53 47.81 -10.50
C GLY A 49 36.77 48.96 -9.86
N ARG A 50 36.48 48.80 -8.56
CA ARG A 50 36.13 49.92 -7.69
C ARG A 50 36.99 49.87 -6.43
N ARG A 51 37.45 51.08 -6.11
CA ARG A 51 38.47 51.45 -5.15
C ARG A 51 38.04 51.14 -3.72
N ARG A 52 39.01 50.65 -2.95
CA ARG A 52 38.97 50.53 -1.49
C ARG A 52 38.81 51.91 -0.86
N ARG A 53 37.86 52.06 0.06
CA ARG A 53 37.89 53.04 1.15
C ARG A 53 37.97 52.26 2.47
N PRO A 54 38.79 52.68 3.44
CA PRO A 54 38.85 52.05 4.76
C PRO A 54 37.61 52.49 5.55
N ARG A 55 36.76 51.54 5.95
CA ARG A 55 35.72 51.77 6.95
C ARG A 55 36.03 50.90 8.17
N GLN A 56 36.14 51.60 9.30
CA GLN A 56 35.83 51.20 10.67
C GLN A 56 35.87 49.69 10.98
N ARG A 57 36.80 49.33 11.86
CA ARG A 57 36.77 48.07 12.61
C ARG A 57 35.55 48.09 13.54
N ASP A 58 34.41 47.64 13.03
CA ASP A 58 33.34 47.16 13.88
C ASP A 58 33.77 45.80 14.44
N LYS A 59 33.86 45.77 15.77
CA LYS A 59 34.09 44.58 16.59
C LYS A 59 33.16 43.46 16.08
N PRO A 60 33.67 42.28 15.68
CA PRO A 60 32.80 41.19 15.28
C PRO A 60 31.91 40.84 16.48
N ALA A 61 30.61 41.12 16.34
CA ALA A 61 29.60 40.54 17.19
C ALA A 61 29.82 39.04 17.15
N ALA A 62 29.97 38.43 18.33
CA ALA A 62 30.09 37.00 18.48
C ALA A 62 28.96 36.35 17.70
N SER A 63 29.30 35.70 16.59
CA SER A 63 28.40 34.81 15.87
C SER A 63 27.92 33.80 16.89
N SER A 64 26.69 33.96 17.38
CA SER A 64 26.02 32.96 18.17
C SER A 64 25.90 31.74 17.28
N THR A 65 26.82 30.79 17.46
CA THR A 65 26.72 29.45 16.91
C THR A 65 25.44 28.88 17.48
N ALA A 66 24.35 28.99 16.73
CA ALA A 66 23.12 28.30 17.02
C ALA A 66 23.50 26.82 17.13
N GLY A 67 23.55 26.32 18.37
CA GLY A 67 23.89 24.94 18.64
C GLY A 67 22.91 24.08 17.86
N LYS A 68 23.42 23.31 16.90
CA LYS A 68 22.63 22.26 16.27
C LYS A 68 22.26 21.29 17.38
N THR A 69 21.00 21.30 17.79
CA THR A 69 20.44 20.29 18.68
C THR A 69 20.77 18.92 18.09
N PRO A 70 21.39 18.01 18.85
CA PRO A 70 21.68 16.66 18.37
C PRO A 70 20.39 16.00 17.89
N ALA A 71 20.45 15.35 16.71
CA ALA A 71 19.34 14.55 16.23
C ALA A 71 19.05 13.44 17.25
N ALA A 72 17.77 13.21 17.56
CA ALA A 72 17.37 12.13 18.45
C ALA A 72 17.88 10.77 17.92
N ALA A 73 18.34 9.91 18.83
CA ALA A 73 18.81 8.58 18.46
C ALA A 73 17.65 7.77 17.84
N PRO A 74 17.91 7.00 16.77
CA PRO A 74 16.86 6.21 16.12
C PRO A 74 16.29 5.17 17.08
N ILE A 75 15.02 4.82 16.87
CA ILE A 75 14.26 3.89 17.71
C ILE A 75 14.84 2.47 17.73
N VAL A 76 15.65 2.15 16.74
CA VAL A 76 16.37 0.89 16.57
C VAL A 76 17.77 1.18 16.07
N THR A 77 18.72 0.31 16.40
CA THR A 77 20.07 0.41 15.84
C THR A 77 20.02 0.13 14.33
N PRO A 78 20.93 0.68 13.51
CA PRO A 78 20.93 0.42 12.07
C PRO A 78 20.96 -1.06 11.66
N ALA A 79 21.54 -1.94 12.50
CA ALA A 79 21.61 -3.38 12.26
C ALA A 79 20.29 -4.11 12.56
N GLN A 80 19.44 -3.57 13.44
CA GLN A 80 18.27 -4.27 13.94
C GLN A 80 17.16 -4.48 12.88
N PRO A 81 16.83 -3.53 11.97
CA PRO A 81 15.84 -3.77 10.92
C PRO A 81 16.18 -4.92 9.97
N ALA A 82 17.47 -5.10 9.65
CA ALA A 82 17.91 -6.21 8.81
C ALA A 82 17.65 -7.55 9.51
N ALA A 83 18.04 -7.68 10.79
CA ALA A 83 17.78 -8.88 11.57
C ALA A 83 16.28 -9.17 11.75
N VAL A 84 15.45 -8.14 11.90
CA VAL A 84 13.98 -8.30 11.96
C VAL A 84 13.44 -8.85 10.63
N LEU A 85 13.91 -8.33 9.49
CA LEU A 85 13.49 -8.80 8.17
C LEU A 85 13.98 -10.22 7.88
N ASP A 86 15.22 -10.56 8.26
CA ASP A 86 15.76 -11.92 8.13
C ASP A 86 14.94 -12.92 8.96
N ASN A 87 14.58 -12.56 10.19
CA ASN A 87 13.71 -13.38 11.03
C ASN A 87 12.31 -13.54 10.40
N TYR A 88 11.74 -12.47 9.84
CA TYR A 88 10.46 -12.54 9.13
C TYR A 88 10.52 -13.55 7.98
N GLU A 89 11.51 -13.44 7.07
CA GLU A 89 11.64 -14.34 5.91
C GLU A 89 11.76 -15.81 6.34
N LYS A 90 12.57 -16.08 7.37
CA LYS A 90 12.79 -17.41 7.92
C LYS A 90 11.50 -18.00 8.52
N VAL A 91 10.84 -17.26 9.40
CA VAL A 91 9.65 -17.74 10.10
C VAL A 91 8.46 -17.83 9.15
N ASN A 92 8.28 -16.85 8.25
CA ASN A 92 7.23 -16.87 7.26
C ASN A 92 7.35 -18.09 6.36
N THR A 93 8.54 -18.37 5.82
CA THR A 93 8.79 -19.57 5.00
C THR A 93 8.47 -20.86 5.76
N ALA A 94 8.81 -20.93 7.05
CA ALA A 94 8.52 -22.09 7.88
C ALA A 94 7.00 -22.24 8.14
N ALA A 95 6.31 -21.15 8.44
CA ALA A 95 4.87 -21.13 8.65
C ALA A 95 4.10 -21.49 7.37
N ASP A 96 4.51 -20.94 6.23
CA ASP A 96 3.91 -21.15 4.90
C ASP A 96 3.97 -22.64 4.51
N LYS A 97 5.12 -23.29 4.76
CA LYS A 97 5.33 -24.72 4.47
C LYS A 97 4.33 -25.64 5.17
N THR A 98 3.94 -25.30 6.40
CA THR A 98 3.05 -26.13 7.23
C THR A 98 1.65 -25.53 7.42
N GLN A 99 1.40 -24.36 6.81
CA GLN A 99 0.23 -23.52 7.08
C GLN A 99 0.01 -23.27 8.60
N ASP A 100 1.10 -23.06 9.35
CA ASP A 100 1.06 -22.85 10.79
C ASP A 100 0.74 -21.39 11.15
N LYS A 101 -0.52 -21.15 11.52
CA LYS A 101 -1.01 -19.83 11.91
C LYS A 101 -0.45 -19.32 13.23
N ALA A 102 -0.13 -20.22 14.16
CA ALA A 102 0.43 -19.83 15.43
C ALA A 102 1.85 -19.31 15.21
N LEU A 103 2.63 -20.01 14.38
CA LEU A 103 3.96 -19.58 13.96
C LEU A 103 3.91 -18.27 13.16
N LEU A 104 3.01 -18.16 12.18
CA LEU A 104 2.80 -16.91 11.43
C LEU A 104 2.46 -15.73 12.37
N GLY A 105 1.62 -15.97 13.37
CA GLY A 105 1.23 -14.96 14.36
C GLY A 105 2.37 -14.44 15.23
N THR A 106 3.55 -15.07 15.22
CA THR A 106 4.75 -14.57 15.91
C THR A 106 5.42 -13.41 15.18
N ILE A 107 5.28 -13.34 13.85
CA ILE A 107 5.95 -12.35 12.98
C ILE A 107 4.99 -11.42 12.25
N GLU A 108 3.69 -11.74 12.19
CA GLU A 108 2.68 -10.91 11.56
C GLU A 108 1.62 -10.43 12.55
N GLY A 109 1.15 -9.21 12.32
CA GLY A 109 0.10 -8.58 13.12
C GLY A 109 -0.92 -7.84 12.26
N GLY A 110 -1.95 -7.32 12.92
CA GLY A 110 -2.96 -6.48 12.29
C GLY A 110 -3.73 -7.20 11.17
N ALA A 111 -4.07 -6.44 10.12
CA ALA A 111 -4.84 -6.96 8.99
C ALA A 111 -4.05 -7.97 8.13
N LEU A 112 -2.72 -7.82 8.04
CA LEU A 112 -1.86 -8.74 7.28
C LEU A 112 -1.98 -10.18 7.82
N TYR A 113 -1.82 -10.34 9.14
CA TYR A 113 -1.97 -11.66 9.78
C TYR A 113 -3.35 -12.29 9.55
N GLN A 114 -4.41 -11.47 9.60
CA GLN A 114 -5.77 -11.97 9.39
C GLN A 114 -5.97 -12.42 7.93
N GLU A 115 -5.45 -11.65 6.96
CA GLU A 115 -5.51 -12.02 5.55
C GLU A 115 -4.80 -13.36 5.30
N ASP A 116 -3.53 -13.49 5.70
CA ASP A 116 -2.75 -14.70 5.43
C ASP A 116 -3.27 -15.91 6.22
N SER A 117 -3.80 -15.70 7.44
CA SER A 117 -4.49 -16.72 8.21
C SER A 117 -5.76 -17.25 7.54
N GLU A 118 -6.49 -16.41 6.80
CA GLU A 118 -7.65 -16.83 6.01
C GLU A 118 -7.22 -17.55 4.73
N VAL A 119 -6.12 -17.14 4.10
CA VAL A 119 -5.55 -17.87 2.95
C VAL A 119 -5.21 -19.30 3.35
N TYR A 120 -4.61 -19.53 4.53
CA TYR A 120 -4.36 -20.87 5.04
C TYR A 120 -5.63 -21.71 5.21
N LYS A 121 -6.79 -21.12 5.57
CA LYS A 121 -8.08 -21.86 5.64
C LYS A 121 -8.58 -22.26 4.26
N GLN A 122 -8.29 -21.45 3.25
CA GLN A 122 -8.75 -21.67 1.89
C GLN A 122 -7.83 -22.61 1.11
N TYR A 123 -6.55 -22.71 1.49
CA TYR A 123 -5.52 -23.49 0.80
C TYR A 123 -5.94 -24.93 0.45
N PRO A 124 -6.57 -25.72 1.36
CA PRO A 124 -6.99 -27.09 1.02
C PRO A 124 -8.07 -27.16 -0.08
N LYS A 125 -8.78 -26.06 -0.34
CA LYS A 125 -9.85 -25.94 -1.34
C LYS A 125 -9.34 -25.45 -2.69
N LEU A 126 -8.06 -25.04 -2.78
CA LEU A 126 -7.46 -24.58 -4.01
C LEU A 126 -7.14 -25.76 -4.95
N SER A 127 -7.12 -25.49 -6.26
CA SER A 127 -6.70 -26.49 -7.24
C SER A 127 -5.24 -26.89 -7.02
N ALA A 128 -4.82 -28.08 -7.50
CA ALA A 128 -3.42 -28.49 -7.40
C ALA A 128 -2.46 -27.49 -8.07
N LYS A 129 -2.89 -26.87 -9.17
CA LYS A 129 -2.14 -25.82 -9.87
C LYS A 129 -1.96 -24.59 -8.99
N ASP A 130 -3.04 -24.10 -8.37
CA ASP A 130 -2.98 -22.91 -7.53
C ASP A 130 -2.15 -23.16 -6.27
N ARG A 131 -2.30 -24.34 -5.65
CA ARG A 131 -1.50 -24.74 -4.49
C ARG A 131 0.00 -24.75 -4.77
N LYS A 132 0.43 -25.22 -5.95
CA LYS A 132 1.84 -25.24 -6.35
C LYS A 132 2.46 -23.84 -6.45
N SER A 133 1.66 -22.80 -6.69
CA SER A 133 2.16 -21.42 -6.77
C SER A 133 2.10 -20.66 -5.45
N CYS A 134 1.50 -21.24 -4.41
CA CYS A 134 1.44 -20.63 -3.09
C CYS A 134 2.66 -21.04 -2.27
N PHE A 135 3.07 -20.17 -1.34
CA PHE A 135 3.98 -20.54 -0.24
C PHE A 135 5.39 -20.97 -0.66
N GLU A 136 5.81 -20.59 -1.87
CA GLU A 136 7.20 -20.75 -2.28
C GLU A 136 8.10 -19.89 -1.36
N PRO A 137 9.21 -20.47 -0.85
CA PRO A 137 10.19 -19.72 -0.08
C PRO A 137 10.66 -18.47 -0.83
N PHE A 138 10.79 -17.35 -0.11
CA PHE A 138 11.25 -16.11 -0.71
C PHE A 138 12.20 -15.35 0.22
N THR A 139 12.98 -14.47 -0.41
CA THR A 139 13.77 -13.44 0.27
C THR A 139 13.62 -12.12 -0.48
N TYR A 140 13.80 -11.03 0.25
CA TYR A 140 13.84 -9.68 -0.27
C TYR A 140 15.25 -9.32 -0.70
N SER A 141 15.43 -9.01 -1.98
CA SER A 141 16.63 -8.37 -2.49
C SER A 141 16.51 -6.84 -2.45
N ARG A 142 17.61 -6.11 -2.68
CA ARG A 142 17.60 -4.62 -2.78
C ARG A 142 16.92 -3.94 -1.59
N ARG A 143 17.24 -4.42 -0.38
CA ARG A 143 16.63 -3.96 0.86
C ARG A 143 17.03 -2.51 1.16
N GLN A 144 16.05 -1.68 1.50
CA GLN A 144 16.29 -0.35 2.06
C GLN A 144 15.44 -0.20 3.32
N PHE A 145 15.99 0.48 4.33
CA PHE A 145 15.33 0.68 5.62
C PHE A 145 15.12 2.16 5.88
N PHE A 146 13.91 2.48 6.34
CA PHE A 146 13.44 3.82 6.62
C PHE A 146 13.03 3.85 8.09
N ILE A 147 13.93 4.37 8.92
CA ILE A 147 13.82 4.31 10.38
C ILE A 147 13.51 5.73 10.89
N PRO A 148 12.35 5.95 11.54
CA PRO A 148 12.04 7.24 12.13
C PRO A 148 12.93 7.50 13.36
N ALA A 149 13.11 8.78 13.71
CA ALA A 149 13.85 9.16 14.92
C ALA A 149 13.12 8.75 16.22
N THR A 150 11.79 8.63 16.18
CA THR A 150 10.95 8.30 17.34
C THR A 150 9.79 7.39 16.94
N GLY A 151 9.24 6.64 17.90
CA GLY A 151 8.09 5.76 17.71
C GLY A 151 8.41 4.27 17.84
N SER A 152 7.46 3.43 17.41
CA SER A 152 7.51 1.97 17.55
C SER A 152 7.27 1.29 16.20
N TRP A 153 7.79 1.86 15.12
CA TRP A 153 7.61 1.35 13.76
C TRP A 153 8.82 1.68 12.89
N PHE A 154 9.10 0.84 11.89
CA PHE A 154 9.99 1.19 10.78
C PHE A 154 9.41 0.67 9.47
N THR A 155 9.88 1.22 8.36
CA THR A 155 9.49 0.76 7.04
C THR A 155 10.71 0.16 6.33
N ALA A 156 10.49 -0.88 5.56
CA ALA A 156 11.48 -1.42 4.66
C ALA A 156 10.93 -1.46 3.24
N SER A 157 11.81 -1.39 2.25
CA SER A 157 11.49 -1.82 0.89
C SER A 157 12.36 -2.99 0.50
N GLY A 158 11.84 -3.89 -0.32
CA GLY A 158 12.58 -5.03 -0.83
C GLY A 158 11.94 -5.57 -2.10
N CYS A 159 12.67 -6.41 -2.83
CA CYS A 159 12.19 -7.00 -4.06
C CYS A 159 12.12 -8.52 -3.96
N THR A 160 10.93 -9.07 -4.26
CA THR A 160 10.73 -10.51 -4.49
C THR A 160 10.62 -10.71 -6.00
N GLY A 161 11.69 -11.23 -6.62
CA GLY A 161 11.87 -11.16 -8.07
C GLY A 161 11.85 -9.70 -8.56
N ASP A 162 11.00 -9.42 -9.55
CA ASP A 162 10.80 -8.07 -10.10
C ASP A 162 9.76 -7.22 -9.35
N THR A 163 9.15 -7.77 -8.29
CA THR A 163 8.11 -7.07 -7.53
C THR A 163 8.73 -6.30 -6.38
N LEU A 164 8.69 -4.97 -6.47
CA LEU A 164 9.03 -4.08 -5.36
C LEU A 164 7.91 -4.11 -4.31
N GLN A 165 8.28 -4.21 -3.04
CA GLN A 165 7.35 -4.19 -1.92
C GLN A 165 7.73 -3.11 -0.91
N LEU A 166 6.70 -2.52 -0.29
CA LEU A 166 6.80 -1.68 0.89
C LEU A 166 6.26 -2.45 2.09
N LEU A 167 7.10 -2.57 3.12
CA LEU A 167 6.86 -3.37 4.31
C LEU A 167 6.83 -2.43 5.53
N VAL A 168 5.84 -2.57 6.40
CA VAL A 168 5.79 -1.82 7.66
C VAL A 168 5.89 -2.79 8.82
N PHE A 169 6.87 -2.56 9.68
CA PHE A 169 7.07 -3.30 10.91
C PHE A 169 6.69 -2.44 12.10
N GLN A 170 5.98 -3.04 13.04
CA GLN A 170 5.56 -2.40 14.28
C GLN A 170 6.06 -3.20 15.48
N GLN A 171 6.67 -2.50 16.42
CA GLN A 171 7.07 -3.06 17.69
C GLN A 171 5.82 -3.35 18.53
N GLN A 172 5.78 -4.55 19.08
CA GLN A 172 4.72 -5.02 19.96
C GLN A 172 5.13 -4.82 21.41
N THR A 173 4.17 -4.98 22.32
CA THR A 173 4.44 -5.10 23.76
C THR A 173 5.45 -6.23 24.00
N GLY A 174 6.48 -5.96 24.82
CA GLY A 174 7.58 -6.91 25.03
C GLY A 174 8.72 -6.81 24.00
N GLY A 175 8.69 -5.82 23.11
CA GLY A 175 9.84 -5.42 22.30
C GLY A 175 10.07 -6.20 21.00
N HIS A 176 9.26 -7.22 20.73
CA HIS A 176 9.31 -7.97 19.47
C HIS A 176 8.67 -7.19 18.32
N TRP A 177 9.09 -7.48 17.09
CA TRP A 177 8.65 -6.77 15.89
C TRP A 177 7.77 -7.66 15.03
N LYS A 178 6.67 -7.10 14.51
CA LYS A 178 5.79 -7.80 13.57
C LYS A 178 5.59 -6.98 12.31
N MET A 179 5.53 -7.64 11.16
CA MET A 179 5.06 -7.00 9.94
C MET A 179 3.54 -6.82 10.03
N VAL A 180 3.08 -5.59 9.74
CA VAL A 180 1.64 -5.24 9.81
C VAL A 180 1.09 -4.79 8.46
N VAL A 181 1.97 -4.49 7.50
CA VAL A 181 1.62 -4.14 6.12
C VAL A 181 2.68 -4.69 5.17
N ALA A 182 2.23 -5.31 4.08
CA ALA A 182 3.05 -5.67 2.92
C ALA A 182 2.31 -5.25 1.65
N ASN A 183 2.84 -4.29 0.90
CA ASN A 183 2.19 -3.78 -0.31
C ASN A 183 3.12 -3.87 -1.52
N ASN A 184 2.61 -4.44 -2.61
CA ASN A 184 3.31 -4.44 -3.89
C ASN A 184 3.25 -3.05 -4.54
N HIS A 185 4.37 -2.62 -5.11
CA HIS A 185 4.50 -1.39 -5.86
C HIS A 185 5.03 -1.67 -7.27
N LYS A 186 4.48 -0.94 -8.25
CA LYS A 186 5.01 -0.90 -9.61
C LYS A 186 5.82 0.38 -9.78
N GLY A 187 7.01 0.26 -10.36
CA GLY A 187 7.91 1.39 -10.58
C GLY A 187 8.64 1.80 -9.30
N THR A 188 8.84 3.11 -9.12
CA THR A 188 9.55 3.67 -7.97
C THR A 188 8.61 3.87 -6.79
N LEU A 189 9.11 3.68 -5.57
CA LEU A 189 8.36 4.05 -4.37
C LEU A 189 8.08 5.55 -4.35
N PRO A 190 6.89 5.97 -3.88
CA PRO A 190 6.65 7.36 -3.55
C PRO A 190 7.66 7.86 -2.53
N ALA A 191 7.98 9.15 -2.59
CA ALA A 191 8.79 9.79 -1.55
C ALA A 191 8.09 9.64 -0.18
N LEU A 192 8.86 9.23 0.83
CA LEU A 192 8.40 9.21 2.20
C LEU A 192 8.39 10.63 2.76
N ALA A 193 7.41 10.92 3.62
CA ALA A 193 7.42 12.16 4.39
C ALA A 193 8.67 12.18 5.28
N ALA A 194 9.46 13.24 5.16
CA ALA A 194 10.71 13.41 5.89
C ALA A 194 10.62 14.63 6.82
N GLY A 195 11.07 14.44 8.06
CA GLY A 195 11.21 15.51 9.04
C GLY A 195 12.56 16.21 8.96
N GLN A 196 12.89 16.94 10.03
CA GLN A 196 14.22 17.54 10.17
C GLN A 196 15.31 16.46 10.08
N GLY A 197 16.36 16.74 9.29
CA GLY A 197 17.46 15.78 9.07
C GLY A 197 17.15 14.66 8.06
N GLY A 198 15.99 14.67 7.40
CA GLY A 198 15.66 13.70 6.35
C GLY A 198 15.12 12.36 6.85
N ALA A 199 14.97 12.19 8.17
CA ALA A 199 14.39 10.98 8.76
C ALA A 199 12.89 10.87 8.43
N PRO A 200 12.36 9.66 8.19
CA PRO A 200 10.93 9.43 8.03
C PRO A 200 10.14 9.93 9.25
N VAL A 201 8.97 10.51 9.01
CA VAL A 201 8.06 10.97 10.07
C VAL A 201 6.66 10.40 9.92
N VAL A 202 6.00 10.22 11.05
CA VAL A 202 4.56 9.97 11.08
C VAL A 202 3.84 11.26 10.73
N VAL A 203 2.95 11.18 9.75
CA VAL A 203 2.06 12.30 9.42
C VAL A 203 0.85 12.26 10.35
N ALA A 204 0.42 13.42 10.85
CA ALA A 204 -0.73 13.51 11.75
C ALA A 204 -1.99 12.87 11.12
N PRO A 205 -2.82 12.12 11.87
CA PRO A 205 -4.01 11.45 11.31
C PRO A 205 -5.03 12.40 10.68
N ASP A 206 -5.07 13.66 11.10
CA ASP A 206 -5.95 14.69 10.54
C ASP A 206 -5.31 15.49 9.39
N ALA A 207 -4.03 15.23 9.08
CA ALA A 207 -3.36 15.82 7.95
C ALA A 207 -4.10 15.49 6.65
N THR A 208 -4.06 16.45 5.73
CA THR A 208 -4.67 16.30 4.42
C THR A 208 -3.60 15.97 3.38
N VAL A 209 -3.82 14.88 2.64
CA VAL A 209 -2.98 14.50 1.49
C VAL A 209 -3.83 14.64 0.23
N GLY A 210 -3.49 15.60 -0.62
CA GLY A 210 -4.35 16.00 -1.74
C GLY A 210 -5.66 16.60 -1.23
N ALA A 211 -6.79 15.97 -1.55
CA ALA A 211 -8.12 16.39 -1.10
C ALA A 211 -8.68 15.55 0.07
N THR A 212 -7.91 14.59 0.60
CA THR A 212 -8.41 13.62 1.59
C THR A 212 -7.65 13.75 2.90
N LYS A 213 -8.38 13.92 4.01
CA LYS A 213 -7.82 13.76 5.37
C LYS A 213 -7.42 12.30 5.58
N LEU A 214 -6.26 12.03 6.19
CA LEU A 214 -5.81 10.66 6.43
C LEU A 214 -6.80 9.85 7.28
N SER A 215 -7.45 10.49 8.26
CA SER A 215 -8.51 9.89 9.08
C SER A 215 -9.77 9.52 8.27
N ALA A 216 -10.03 10.19 7.14
CA ALA A 216 -11.13 9.88 6.25
C ALA A 216 -10.79 8.76 5.23
N LEU A 217 -9.53 8.34 5.13
CA LEU A 217 -9.07 7.40 4.12
C LEU A 217 -9.77 6.04 4.22
N GLY A 218 -9.96 5.51 5.44
CA GLY A 218 -10.65 4.24 5.65
C GLY A 218 -12.10 4.26 5.16
N ALA A 219 -12.84 5.34 5.45
CA ALA A 219 -14.19 5.54 4.95
C ALA A 219 -14.23 5.71 3.42
N ALA A 220 -13.27 6.46 2.85
CA ALA A 220 -13.17 6.68 1.41
C ALA A 220 -12.86 5.39 0.63
N ILE A 221 -11.95 4.55 1.13
CA ILE A 221 -11.65 3.23 0.55
C ILE A 221 -12.86 2.30 0.66
N SER A 222 -13.52 2.30 1.82
CA SER A 222 -14.73 1.48 2.04
C SER A 222 -15.87 1.87 1.08
N ASP A 223 -16.00 3.17 0.79
CA ASP A 223 -16.98 3.68 -0.17
C ASP A 223 -16.75 3.19 -1.62
N LEU A 224 -15.50 2.92 -2.01
CA LEU A 224 -15.21 2.29 -3.32
C LEU A 224 -15.91 0.93 -3.45
N ARG A 225 -15.93 0.15 -2.37
CA ARG A 225 -16.66 -1.13 -2.32
C ARG A 225 -18.16 -0.95 -2.10
N ALA A 226 -18.59 0.02 -1.30
CA ALA A 226 -20.00 0.15 -0.94
C ALA A 226 -20.85 0.78 -2.05
N SER A 227 -20.34 1.85 -2.69
CA SER A 227 -21.09 2.65 -3.66
C SER A 227 -20.38 2.84 -5.00
N GLY A 228 -19.20 2.27 -5.18
CA GLY A 228 -18.35 2.58 -6.32
C GLY A 228 -17.68 3.96 -6.23
N GLY A 229 -17.53 4.50 -5.02
CA GLY A 229 -16.84 5.77 -4.79
C GLY A 229 -17.67 7.02 -5.06
N THR A 230 -18.99 6.93 -4.97
CA THR A 230 -19.91 8.07 -5.23
C THR A 230 -20.08 9.01 -4.04
N LYS A 231 -19.53 8.65 -2.87
CA LYS A 231 -19.57 9.45 -1.62
C LYS A 231 -18.14 9.84 -1.23
N ALA A 232 -17.67 9.40 -0.07
CA ALA A 232 -16.32 9.72 0.43
C ALA A 232 -15.20 9.31 -0.54
N GLY A 233 -15.39 8.23 -1.32
CA GLY A 233 -14.43 7.77 -2.32
C GLY A 233 -14.30 8.71 -3.54
N ALA A 234 -15.17 9.71 -3.67
CA ALA A 234 -15.07 10.73 -4.73
C ALA A 234 -13.87 11.67 -4.52
N ALA A 235 -13.43 11.85 -3.27
CA ALA A 235 -12.29 12.71 -2.91
C ALA A 235 -10.92 12.03 -3.13
N LEU A 236 -10.90 10.72 -3.38
CA LEU A 236 -9.67 10.00 -3.70
C LEU A 236 -9.18 10.41 -5.09
N ALA A 237 -7.86 10.54 -5.24
CA ALA A 237 -7.23 10.64 -6.56
C ALA A 237 -7.66 9.47 -7.46
N ASP A 238 -7.48 9.59 -8.78
CA ASP A 238 -7.88 8.56 -9.75
C ASP A 238 -6.70 7.73 -10.33
N PRO A 239 -5.94 6.98 -9.51
CA PRO A 239 -4.96 6.04 -10.03
C PRO A 239 -5.65 4.78 -10.58
N PRO A 240 -4.92 3.94 -11.34
CA PRO A 240 -5.43 2.64 -11.82
C PRO A 240 -6.08 1.78 -10.73
N ALA A 241 -5.56 1.82 -9.48
CA ALA A 241 -6.12 1.06 -8.36
C ALA A 241 -7.56 1.48 -7.99
N ARG A 242 -7.85 2.79 -7.97
CA ARG A 242 -9.22 3.29 -7.73
C ARG A 242 -10.14 2.85 -8.87
N ARG A 243 -9.71 3.02 -10.12
CA ARG A 243 -10.49 2.57 -11.29
C ARG A 243 -10.77 1.08 -11.24
N ALA A 244 -9.80 0.26 -10.85
CA ALA A 244 -9.99 -1.18 -10.67
C ALA A 244 -11.03 -1.49 -9.58
N ALA A 245 -10.99 -0.81 -8.44
CA ALA A 245 -11.98 -0.97 -7.38
C ALA A 245 -13.40 -0.57 -7.83
N VAL A 246 -13.53 0.54 -8.58
CA VAL A 246 -14.81 0.98 -9.16
C VAL A 246 -15.31 -0.02 -10.20
N THR A 247 -14.44 -0.53 -11.07
CA THR A 247 -14.79 -1.59 -12.03
C THR A 247 -15.26 -2.84 -11.30
N ALA A 248 -14.54 -3.30 -10.28
CA ALA A 248 -14.94 -4.46 -9.46
C ALA A 248 -16.32 -4.24 -8.83
N TYR A 249 -16.60 -3.05 -8.29
CA TYR A 249 -17.95 -2.70 -7.82
C TYR A 249 -19.01 -2.79 -8.92
N ARG A 250 -18.68 -2.35 -10.15
CA ARG A 250 -19.62 -2.38 -11.28
C ARG A 250 -19.88 -3.80 -11.78
N THR A 251 -18.85 -4.63 -11.84
CA THR A 251 -18.89 -5.96 -12.45
C THR A 251 -19.08 -7.11 -11.47
N ARG A 252 -19.06 -6.86 -10.15
CA ARG A 252 -19.31 -7.91 -9.16
C ARG A 252 -20.67 -8.59 -9.40
N GLN A 253 -20.64 -9.91 -9.42
CA GLN A 253 -21.82 -10.78 -9.52
C GLN A 253 -22.20 -11.41 -8.16
N ASP A 254 -21.80 -10.76 -7.07
CA ASP A 254 -22.23 -11.17 -5.74
C ASP A 254 -23.71 -10.82 -5.51
N HIS A 255 -24.28 -11.34 -4.42
CA HIS A 255 -25.66 -11.03 -4.03
C HIS A 255 -25.87 -9.51 -3.85
N TRP A 256 -24.82 -8.75 -3.52
CA TRP A 256 -24.84 -7.28 -3.47
C TRP A 256 -25.01 -6.61 -4.84
N GLY A 257 -24.55 -7.24 -5.93
CA GLY A 257 -24.80 -6.79 -7.30
C GLY A 257 -26.27 -6.89 -7.70
N ARG A 258 -27.01 -7.88 -7.19
CA ARG A 258 -28.43 -8.11 -7.50
C ARG A 258 -29.38 -7.08 -6.85
N TYR A 259 -28.96 -6.42 -5.77
CA TYR A 259 -29.74 -5.38 -5.08
C TYR A 259 -29.46 -3.95 -5.57
N LYS A 260 -28.69 -3.76 -6.65
CA LYS A 260 -28.46 -2.42 -7.24
C LYS A 260 -29.75 -1.72 -7.65
N THR A 261 -30.79 -2.47 -8.00
CA THR A 261 -32.13 -1.95 -8.31
C THR A 261 -32.95 -1.61 -7.07
N CYS A 262 -32.70 -2.25 -5.92
CA CYS A 262 -33.44 -2.05 -4.67
C CYS A 262 -32.94 -0.84 -3.85
N LEU A 263 -31.73 -0.35 -4.11
CA LEU A 263 -31.15 0.83 -3.43
C LEU A 263 -31.39 2.15 -4.18
N ARG A 264 -32.12 2.13 -5.30
CA ARG A 264 -32.68 3.37 -5.84
C ARG A 264 -33.79 3.81 -4.87
N PRO A 265 -33.76 5.04 -4.33
CA PRO A 265 -34.96 5.58 -3.69
C PRO A 265 -36.09 5.47 -4.70
N PRO A 266 -37.25 4.92 -4.32
CA PRO A 266 -38.36 4.78 -5.24
C PRO A 266 -38.63 6.16 -5.83
N ARG A 267 -38.52 6.30 -7.16
CA ARG A 267 -39.23 7.37 -7.83
C ARG A 267 -40.68 7.18 -7.44
N ALA A 268 -41.30 8.23 -6.90
CA ALA A 268 -42.69 8.20 -6.51
C ALA A 268 -43.52 7.64 -7.68
N SER A 269 -43.93 6.40 -7.56
CA SER A 269 -44.95 5.74 -8.36
C SER A 269 -45.58 4.69 -7.46
N PRO A 270 -46.92 4.66 -7.38
CA PRO A 270 -47.62 3.95 -6.31
C PRO A 270 -47.51 2.45 -6.55
N CYS A 271 -47.00 1.72 -5.55
CA CYS A 271 -47.13 0.27 -5.54
C CYS A 271 -48.60 -0.08 -5.37
N SER A 272 -49.22 -0.61 -6.43
CA SER A 272 -50.42 -1.43 -6.32
C SER A 272 -50.12 -2.69 -5.52
N SER A 273 -51.00 -2.95 -4.57
CA SER A 273 -51.10 -4.10 -3.70
C SER A 273 -51.36 -5.41 -4.46
N ALA A 274 -50.50 -6.40 -4.22
CA ALA A 274 -50.82 -7.83 -4.17
C ALA A 274 -49.63 -8.45 -3.38
N GLY A 275 -49.78 -9.11 -2.24
CA GLY A 275 -50.87 -9.96 -1.79
C GLY A 275 -50.35 -11.38 -1.65
N ASP A 276 -49.22 -11.58 -0.94
CA ASP A 276 -48.65 -12.91 -0.67
C ASP A 276 -48.46 -13.11 0.84
N THR A 277 -49.41 -13.80 1.44
CA THR A 277 -49.35 -14.37 2.79
C THR A 277 -48.46 -15.62 2.82
N PHE A 278 -47.45 -15.61 3.68
CA PHE A 278 -46.68 -16.81 4.05
C PHE A 278 -47.34 -17.54 5.24
N PRO A 279 -47.52 -18.87 5.21
CA PRO A 279 -47.92 -19.62 6.39
C PRO A 279 -46.70 -19.93 7.27
N ILE A 280 -46.79 -19.60 8.56
CA ILE A 280 -45.86 -20.04 9.60
C ILE A 280 -46.39 -21.39 10.11
N GLY A 281 -45.68 -22.47 9.79
CA GLY A 281 -45.91 -23.78 10.39
C GLY A 281 -45.26 -23.83 11.79
N ALA A 282 -46.09 -24.00 12.82
CA ALA A 282 -45.64 -24.44 14.14
C ALA A 282 -45.42 -25.95 14.12
N SER A 283 -44.45 -26.44 14.88
CA SER A 283 -44.35 -27.86 15.23
C SER A 283 -44.04 -28.00 16.71
N SER A 284 -44.85 -28.85 17.32
CA SER A 284 -44.77 -29.42 18.67
C SER A 284 -43.60 -30.39 18.80
#